data_AF-A0A1B6F4A4-F1
#
_entry.id   AF-A0A1B6F4A4-F1
#
_cell.length_a   1.000
_cell.length_b   1.000
_cell.length_c   1.000
_cell.angle_alpha   90.00
_cell.angle_beta   90.00
_cell.angle_gamma   90.00
#
_symmetry.space_group_name_H-M   'P 1'
#
loop_
_entity.id
_entity.type
_entity.pdbx_description
1 polymer ?
#
loop_
_entity_poly.entity_id
_entity_poly.type
_entity_poly.pdbx_seq_one_letter_code
_entity_poly.pdbx_strand_id
1 'polypeptide(L)'
;GVGDARWKTGDRFYRYLRNVTVEGDQVKGEPKVEFTADGVLKSAELKIMNLRPGVSKQLVWEEIGVWKSWVTEGLDIKDIVWPGNSHTPPQGVPEKFHLKITFLEEPPYITMAPPDPVTGKCNM
;
A
#
# COMPACT_ATOMS: atom_id res chain seq x y z
N GLY A 1 -2.70 -0.84 -42.93
CA GLY A 1 -2.91 -2.29 -43.12
C GLY A 1 -4.22 -2.67 -42.46
N VAL A 2 -5.03 -3.50 -43.12
CA VAL A 2 -6.36 -3.92 -42.65
C VAL A 2 -6.19 -5.10 -41.67
N GLY A 3 -5.53 -4.85 -40.53
CA GLY A 3 -5.52 -5.80 -39.43
C GLY A 3 -6.82 -5.67 -38.65
N ASP A 4 -7.47 -6.78 -38.34
CA ASP A 4 -8.60 -6.77 -37.39
C ASP A 4 -8.11 -6.13 -36.07
N ALA A 5 -8.77 -5.04 -35.64
CA ALA A 5 -8.40 -4.32 -34.41
C ALA A 5 -8.59 -5.16 -33.13
N ARG A 6 -9.31 -6.29 -33.23
CA ARG A 6 -9.60 -7.20 -32.12
C ARG A 6 -9.41 -8.65 -32.55
N TRP A 7 -8.75 -9.43 -31.69
CA TRP A 7 -8.54 -10.85 -31.91
C TRP A 7 -9.85 -11.64 -31.79
N LYS A 8 -10.38 -12.12 -32.93
CA LYS A 8 -11.68 -12.80 -33.04
C LYS A 8 -11.87 -14.01 -32.11
N THR A 9 -10.81 -14.75 -31.79
CA THR A 9 -10.88 -15.93 -30.92
C THR A 9 -10.34 -15.68 -29.50
N GLY A 10 -9.92 -14.45 -29.20
CA GLY A 10 -9.30 -14.10 -27.92
C GLY A 10 -10.20 -14.37 -26.71
N ASP A 11 -11.48 -14.04 -26.80
CA ASP A 11 -12.43 -14.28 -25.71
C ASP A 11 -12.60 -15.78 -25.41
N ARG A 12 -12.61 -16.62 -26.46
CA ARG A 12 -12.69 -18.08 -26.31
C ARG A 12 -11.41 -18.63 -25.70
N PHE A 13 -10.26 -18.16 -26.15
CA PHE A 13 -8.96 -18.56 -25.60
C PHE A 13 -8.82 -18.16 -24.13
N TYR A 14 -9.20 -16.93 -23.76
CA TYR A 14 -9.18 -16.44 -22.39
C TYR A 14 -10.11 -17.23 -21.45
N ARG A 15 -11.26 -17.71 -21.94
CA ARG A 15 -12.11 -18.64 -21.17
C ARG A 15 -11.40 -19.96 -20.87
N TYR A 16 -10.68 -20.53 -21.84
CA TYR A 16 -9.90 -21.74 -21.59
C TYR A 16 -8.78 -21.47 -20.59
N LEU A 17 -8.00 -20.39 -20.76
CA LEU A 17 -6.92 -20.04 -19.82
C LEU A 17 -7.41 -19.91 -18.38
N ARG A 18 -8.60 -19.32 -18.16
CA ARG A 18 -9.19 -19.20 -16.81
C ARG A 18 -9.72 -20.52 -16.26
N ASN A 19 -10.09 -21.47 -17.12
CA ASN A 19 -10.66 -22.76 -16.73
C ASN A 19 -9.65 -23.91 -16.82
N VAL A 20 -8.41 -23.62 -16.41
CA VAL A 20 -7.33 -24.59 -16.28
C VAL A 20 -7.06 -24.82 -14.79
N THR A 21 -6.88 -26.09 -14.44
CA THR A 21 -6.32 -26.52 -13.16
C THR A 21 -5.02 -27.24 -13.46
N VAL A 22 -3.89 -26.72 -12.96
CA VAL A 22 -2.60 -27.40 -13.00
C VAL A 22 -2.29 -27.91 -11.60
N GLU A 23 -1.94 -29.18 -11.49
CA GLU A 23 -1.54 -29.78 -10.20
C GLU A 23 -0.26 -29.11 -9.68
N GLY A 24 -0.26 -28.76 -8.39
CA GLY A 24 0.92 -28.27 -7.69
C GLY A 24 1.82 -29.42 -7.22
N ASP A 25 3.00 -29.09 -6.70
CA ASP A 25 3.89 -30.08 -6.07
C ASP A 25 3.29 -30.56 -4.74
N GLN A 26 2.61 -31.72 -4.80
CA GLN A 26 1.95 -32.34 -3.65
C GLN A 26 2.94 -32.73 -2.54
N VAL A 27 4.22 -32.98 -2.88
CA VAL A 27 5.26 -33.34 -1.91
C VAL A 27 5.65 -32.12 -1.06
N LYS A 28 5.54 -30.92 -1.61
CA LYS A 28 5.79 -29.64 -0.92
C LYS A 28 4.53 -29.00 -0.34
N GLY A 29 3.36 -29.61 -0.55
CA GLY A 29 2.08 -29.05 -0.14
C GLY A 29 1.70 -27.78 -0.92
N GLU A 30 2.22 -27.62 -2.14
CA GLU A 30 1.86 -26.51 -3.02
C GLU A 30 0.43 -26.70 -3.55
N PRO A 31 -0.42 -25.65 -3.51
CA PRO A 31 -1.77 -25.75 -4.02
C PRO A 31 -1.79 -25.83 -5.54
N LYS A 32 -2.94 -26.26 -6.08
CA LYS A 32 -3.17 -26.25 -7.52
C LYS A 32 -3.15 -24.81 -8.06
N VAL A 33 -2.63 -24.64 -9.27
CA VAL A 33 -2.71 -23.38 -10.00
C VAL A 33 -4.07 -23.30 -10.68
N GLU A 34 -4.91 -22.41 -10.16
CA GLU A 34 -6.26 -22.15 -10.64
C GLU A 34 -6.57 -20.66 -10.61
N PHE A 35 -7.50 -20.23 -11.46
CA PHE A 35 -7.88 -18.82 -11.60
C PHE A 35 -9.32 -18.56 -11.14
N THR A 36 -9.57 -17.37 -10.61
CA THR A 36 -10.90 -16.84 -10.32
C THR A 36 -11.62 -16.43 -11.60
N ALA A 37 -12.92 -16.12 -11.50
CA ALA A 37 -13.67 -15.57 -12.62
C ALA A 37 -13.04 -14.28 -13.18
N ASP A 38 -12.36 -13.50 -12.35
CA ASP A 38 -11.67 -12.26 -12.74
C ASP A 38 -10.26 -12.51 -13.32
N GLY A 39 -9.81 -13.78 -13.35
CA GLY A 39 -8.49 -14.16 -13.89
C GLY A 39 -7.33 -14.00 -12.92
N VAL A 40 -7.60 -13.92 -11.61
CA VAL A 40 -6.59 -13.86 -10.55
C VAL A 40 -6.31 -15.25 -10.01
N LEU A 41 -5.11 -15.52 -9.50
CA LEU A 41 -4.81 -16.79 -8.83
C LEU A 41 -5.73 -17.00 -7.61
N LYS A 42 -6.35 -18.17 -7.49
CA LYS A 42 -7.17 -18.54 -6.31
C LYS A 42 -6.33 -18.72 -5.05
N SER A 43 -5.16 -19.32 -5.21
CA SER A 43 -4.23 -19.63 -4.13
C SER A 43 -2.93 -18.88 -4.38
N ALA A 44 -2.61 -17.90 -3.53
CA ALA A 44 -1.45 -17.03 -3.66
C ALA A 44 -0.50 -17.22 -2.48
N GLU A 45 0.78 -17.41 -2.80
CA GLU A 45 1.89 -17.35 -1.85
C GLU A 45 2.66 -16.07 -2.11
N LEU A 46 2.78 -15.23 -1.08
CA LEU A 46 3.46 -13.95 -1.15
C LEU A 46 4.65 -13.93 -0.19
N LYS A 47 5.80 -13.51 -0.69
CA LYS A 47 6.98 -13.27 0.11
C LYS A 47 6.96 -11.86 0.67
N ILE A 48 7.12 -11.74 1.98
CA ILE A 48 7.15 -10.46 2.68
C ILE A 48 8.61 -10.04 2.77
N MET A 49 8.91 -8.89 2.17
CA MET A 49 10.25 -8.35 2.09
C MET A 49 10.34 -7.10 2.97
N ASN A 50 11.42 -6.97 3.75
CA ASN A 50 11.74 -5.77 4.50
C ASN A 50 13.01 -5.14 3.93
N LEU A 51 12.98 -3.82 3.72
CA LEU A 51 14.12 -3.08 3.20
C LEU A 51 15.02 -2.64 4.35
N ARG A 52 16.22 -3.22 4.44
CA ARG A 52 17.15 -3.01 5.56
C ARG A 52 18.52 -2.53 5.11
N PRO A 53 19.28 -1.81 5.95
CA PRO A 53 20.68 -1.52 5.68
C PRO A 53 21.50 -2.83 5.67
N GLY A 54 22.12 -3.15 4.54
CA GLY A 54 23.08 -4.24 4.41
C GLY A 54 24.45 -3.88 4.99
N VAL A 55 25.38 -4.84 4.93
CA VAL A 55 26.76 -4.72 5.48
C VAL A 55 27.50 -3.49 4.93
N SER A 56 27.23 -3.09 3.69
CA SER A 56 27.83 -1.94 3.01
C SER A 56 27.07 -0.61 3.21
N LYS A 57 26.09 -0.55 4.12
CA LYS A 57 25.11 0.56 4.30
C LYS A 57 24.20 0.81 3.09
N GLN A 58 24.22 -0.05 2.08
CA GLN A 58 23.25 -0.04 0.99
C GLN A 58 21.95 -0.71 1.44
N LEU A 59 20.82 -0.24 0.96
CA LEU A 59 19.52 -0.85 1.26
C LEU A 59 19.35 -2.15 0.48
N VAL A 60 18.95 -3.21 1.17
CA VAL A 60 18.76 -4.56 0.61
C VAL A 60 17.40 -5.08 1.02
N TRP A 61 16.70 -5.73 0.10
CA TRP A 61 15.46 -6.44 0.38
C TRP A 61 15.78 -7.79 1.04
N GLU A 62 15.32 -7.96 2.27
CA GLU A 62 15.43 -9.21 3.02
C GLU A 62 14.06 -9.87 3.14
N GLU A 63 13.97 -11.17 2.84
CA GLU A 63 12.75 -11.94 3.04
C GLU A 63 12.55 -12.20 4.54
N ILE A 64 11.50 -11.62 5.11
CA ILE A 64 11.18 -11.74 6.53
C ILE A 64 9.99 -12.65 6.79
N GLY A 65 9.23 -13.04 5.78
CA GLY A 65 8.06 -13.87 5.99
C GLY A 65 7.41 -14.34 4.71
N VAL A 66 6.42 -15.21 4.87
CA VAL A 66 5.59 -15.74 3.78
C VAL A 66 4.14 -15.68 4.21
N TRP A 67 3.28 -15.23 3.30
CA TRP A 67 1.83 -15.27 3.45
C TRP A 67 1.21 -16.24 2.44
N LYS A 68 0.37 -17.16 2.92
CA LYS A 68 -0.32 -18.17 2.09
C LYS A 68 -1.83 -17.99 2.22
N SER A 69 -2.51 -17.68 1.13
CA SER A 69 -3.94 -17.35 1.14
C SER A 69 -4.86 -18.52 1.53
N TRP A 70 -4.37 -19.76 1.44
CA TRP A 70 -5.14 -20.98 1.74
C TRP A 70 -4.94 -21.48 3.18
N VAL A 71 -4.19 -20.74 4.01
CA VAL A 71 -3.95 -21.06 5.42
C VAL A 71 -4.61 -19.97 6.28
N THR A 72 -5.40 -20.35 7.29
CA THR A 72 -6.29 -19.43 8.04
C THR A 72 -5.56 -18.24 8.66
N GLU A 73 -4.46 -18.49 9.37
CA GLU A 73 -3.60 -17.41 9.87
C GLU A 73 -2.58 -17.04 8.79
N GLY A 74 -1.98 -18.06 8.16
CA GLY A 74 -1.27 -18.03 6.87
C GLY A 74 -0.08 -17.10 6.74
N LEU A 75 0.15 -16.26 7.73
CA LEU A 75 1.18 -15.26 7.84
C LEU A 75 2.22 -15.74 8.83
N ASP A 76 3.39 -16.12 8.32
CA ASP A 76 4.58 -16.34 9.14
C ASP A 76 5.55 -15.20 8.85
N ILE A 77 5.86 -14.40 9.87
CA ILE A 77 6.71 -13.22 9.74
C ILE A 77 7.69 -13.15 10.91
N LYS A 78 8.96 -12.90 10.56
CA LYS A 78 10.05 -12.62 11.48
C LYS A 78 10.02 -11.15 11.91
N ASP A 79 11.07 -10.73 12.60
CA ASP A 79 11.25 -9.37 13.08
C ASP A 79 11.09 -8.30 11.97
N ILE A 80 10.46 -7.17 12.30
CA ILE A 80 10.25 -6.05 11.38
C ILE A 80 11.13 -4.90 11.84
N VAL A 81 12.07 -4.51 10.97
CA VAL A 81 12.83 -3.28 11.14
C VAL A 81 12.07 -2.14 10.47
N TRP A 82 11.76 -1.12 11.25
CA TRP A 82 11.11 0.12 10.83
C TRP A 82 12.15 1.19 10.49
N PRO A 83 11.75 2.28 9.79
CA PRO A 83 12.64 3.42 9.55
C PRO A 83 13.33 3.91 10.82
N GLY A 84 14.61 4.29 10.69
CA GLY A 84 15.45 4.62 11.85
C GLY A 84 16.10 3.41 12.52
N ASN A 85 16.06 2.22 11.89
CA ASN A 85 16.60 0.97 12.42
C ASN A 85 15.96 0.57 13.76
N SER A 86 14.65 0.81 13.88
CA SER A 86 13.86 0.51 15.08
C SER A 86 13.14 -0.82 14.93
N HIS A 87 13.09 -1.61 16.00
CA HIS A 87 12.25 -2.83 16.06
C HIS A 87 10.84 -2.55 16.56
N THR A 88 10.58 -1.33 17.07
CA THR A 88 9.24 -0.89 17.46
C THR A 88 8.58 -0.15 16.31
N PRO A 89 7.30 -0.41 16.05
CA PRO A 89 6.56 0.32 15.02
C PRO A 89 6.56 1.81 15.34
N PRO A 90 6.64 2.68 14.33
CA PRO A 90 6.54 4.12 14.55
C PRO A 90 5.22 4.41 15.25
N GLN A 91 5.26 5.29 16.25
CA GLN A 91 4.04 5.78 16.88
C GLN A 91 3.16 6.40 15.80
N GLY A 92 1.85 6.09 15.85
CA GLY A 92 0.88 6.61 14.89
C GLY A 92 0.94 8.14 14.80
N VAL A 93 0.39 8.69 13.72
CA VAL A 93 0.38 10.14 13.52
C VAL A 93 -0.31 10.80 14.73
N PRO A 94 0.41 11.63 15.50
CA PRO A 94 -0.23 12.40 16.57
C PRO A 94 -1.35 13.24 15.98
N GLU A 95 -2.45 13.37 16.72
CA GLU A 95 -3.55 14.23 16.31
C GLU A 95 -3.02 15.64 16.03
N LYS A 96 -3.37 16.21 14.87
CA LYS A 96 -2.90 17.55 14.47
C LYS A 96 -3.49 18.58 15.43
N PHE A 97 -2.72 19.00 16.42
CA PHE A 97 -3.17 19.92 17.48
C PHE A 97 -3.18 21.41 17.09
N HIS A 98 -3.05 21.74 15.79
CA HIS A 98 -3.12 23.11 15.30
C HIS A 98 -4.19 23.25 14.23
N LEU A 99 -5.14 24.14 14.48
CA LEU A 99 -6.17 24.54 13.52
C LEU A 99 -5.68 25.77 12.75
N LYS A 100 -5.61 25.66 11.42
CA LYS A 100 -5.41 26.82 10.56
C LYS A 100 -6.77 27.43 10.25
N ILE A 101 -7.04 28.60 10.81
CA ILE A 101 -8.27 29.35 10.56
C ILE A 101 -8.00 30.34 9.43
N THR A 102 -8.84 30.32 8.41
CA THR A 102 -8.86 31.33 7.34
C THR A 102 -10.20 32.05 7.35
N PHE A 103 -10.19 33.35 7.14
CA PHE A 103 -11.38 34.18 7.22
C PHE A 103 -11.35 35.28 6.17
N LEU A 104 -12.52 35.84 5.88
CA LEU A 104 -12.72 36.99 5.01
C LEU A 104 -13.19 38.17 5.87
N GLU A 105 -12.83 39.40 5.48
CA GLU A 105 -13.39 40.59 6.12
C GLU A 105 -14.87 40.74 5.76
N GLU A 106 -15.74 40.71 6.76
CA GLU A 106 -17.19 40.74 6.57
C GLU A 106 -17.87 41.41 7.78
N PRO A 107 -18.13 42.73 7.74
CA PRO A 107 -18.89 43.40 8.80
C PRO A 107 -20.34 42.89 8.85
N PRO A 108 -20.94 42.66 10.04
CA PRO A 108 -20.42 42.93 11.39
C PRO A 108 -19.65 41.75 12.02
N TYR A 109 -19.41 40.66 11.28
CA TYR A 109 -18.87 39.42 11.83
C TYR A 109 -17.35 39.44 12.01
N ILE A 110 -16.61 40.02 11.06
CA ILE A 110 -15.16 40.11 11.07
C ILE A 110 -14.73 41.48 10.55
N THR A 111 -14.05 42.25 11.40
CA THR A 111 -13.46 43.56 11.07
C THR A 111 -11.95 43.49 11.15
N MET A 112 -11.24 44.02 10.15
CA MET A 112 -9.78 44.07 10.17
C MET A 112 -9.30 45.51 10.43
N ALA A 113 -8.25 45.66 11.23
CA ALA A 113 -7.60 46.94 11.47
C ALA A 113 -6.07 46.78 11.44
N PRO A 114 -5.33 47.77 10.91
CA PRO A 114 -3.88 47.76 10.98
C PRO A 114 -3.39 47.86 12.44
N PRO A 115 -2.24 47.27 12.78
CA PRO A 115 -1.63 47.46 14.09
C PRO A 115 -1.19 48.91 14.29
N ASP A 116 -1.06 49.34 15.56
CA ASP A 116 -0.59 50.67 15.93
C ASP A 116 0.80 50.95 15.31
N PRO A 117 0.98 52.07 14.58
CA PRO A 117 2.22 52.40 13.87
C PRO A 117 3.43 52.64 14.77
N VAL A 118 3.26 52.91 16.06
CA VAL A 118 4.36 53.14 17.01
C VAL A 118 4.69 51.88 17.79
N THR A 119 3.67 51.14 18.24
CA THR A 119 3.87 49.95 19.10
C THR A 119 3.87 48.63 18.34
N GLY A 120 3.35 48.60 17.11
CA GLY A 120 3.23 47.40 16.28
C GLY A 120 2.22 46.37 16.79
N LYS A 121 1.34 46.74 17.74
CA LYS A 121 0.37 45.84 18.36
C LYS A 121 -1.05 46.10 17.84
N CYS A 122 -1.89 45.06 17.81
CA CYS A 122 -3.32 45.24 17.57
C CYS A 122 -3.96 45.91 18.79
N ASN A 123 -4.88 46.84 18.55
CA ASN A 123 -5.70 47.40 19.63
C ASN A 123 -6.66 46.31 20.14
N MET A 124 -6.73 46.14 21.47
CA MET A 124 -7.75 45.30 22.12
C MET A 124 -9.13 45.93 22.03
#